data_AF-A0A4R6U0Y9-F1
#
_entry.id   AF-A0A4R6U0Y9-F1
#
_cell.length_a   1.000
_cell.length_b   1.000
_cell.length_c   1.000
_cell.angle_alpha   90.00
_cell.angle_beta   90.00
_cell.angle_gamma   90.00
#
_symmetry.space_group_name_H-M   'P 1'
#
loop_
_entity.id
_entity.type
_entity.pdbx_description
1 polymer ?
#
loop_
_entity_poly.entity_id
_entity_poly.type
_entity_poly.pdbx_seq_one_letter_code
_entity_poly.pdbx_strand_id
1 'polypeptide(L)'
;MLLPIKEISNCEAHHQFVASYNSSLMYQLQKVLYLTKEVETYLDIQSNSSRWYIDDPRLSYSLDNLINNLSVLTEYYHGWIIFCHIGTTVHKKVKYTLVKNDSELDTYIEEIFKRHSIGILQNKENTGAYYKKCKAEFMRAYEYLLTGKAHEVYVINNFLKHNAITMKYAPKIFIDDNLISAPYIHINKPEDLLLNNSIFKSLFDHDLENNDTSSNTKNYYTELINSSVKHICNIGGIKIYNINGLDYFISDSTVGLSIESILQVSHELTCSIVKFVSNSLDYTSKNNQITNIIESITARKPKTINSLL
;
A
#
# COMPACT_ATOMS: atom_id res chain seq x y z
N MET A 1 -16.42 -17.51 2.24
CA MET A 1 -15.48 -18.47 2.87
C MET A 1 -15.36 -19.72 2.02
N LEU A 2 -14.14 -20.22 1.77
CA LEU A 2 -13.90 -21.42 0.95
C LEU A 2 -13.96 -22.73 1.73
N LEU A 3 -13.51 -22.72 2.99
CA LEU A 3 -13.52 -23.89 3.86
C LEU A 3 -14.96 -24.39 4.05
N PRO A 4 -15.25 -25.68 3.79
CA PRO A 4 -16.58 -26.23 3.97
C PRO A 4 -17.05 -26.10 5.42
N ILE A 5 -18.32 -25.70 5.62
CA ILE A 5 -18.89 -25.49 6.96
C ILE A 5 -18.77 -26.73 7.86
N LYS A 6 -18.85 -27.93 7.28
CA LYS A 6 -18.70 -29.20 8.02
C LYS A 6 -17.34 -29.34 8.73
N GLU A 7 -16.30 -28.68 8.23
CA GLU A 7 -14.95 -28.71 8.81
C GLU A 7 -14.83 -27.84 10.08
N ILE A 8 -15.81 -26.96 10.33
CA ILE A 8 -15.76 -25.95 11.40
C ILE A 8 -17.04 -25.87 12.23
N SER A 9 -18.04 -26.73 11.97
CA SER A 9 -19.38 -26.63 12.57
C SER A 9 -19.39 -26.68 14.10
N ASN A 10 -18.36 -27.30 14.70
CA ASN A 10 -18.20 -27.42 16.15
C ASN A 10 -16.98 -26.62 16.68
N CYS A 11 -16.42 -25.70 15.88
CA CYS A 11 -15.23 -24.93 16.24
C CYS A 11 -15.63 -23.52 16.67
N GLU A 12 -16.01 -23.33 17.93
CA GLU A 12 -16.37 -22.01 18.47
C GLU A 12 -15.27 -20.97 18.27
N ALA A 13 -14.01 -21.38 18.49
CA ALA A 13 -12.84 -20.54 18.26
C ALA A 13 -12.82 -19.98 16.83
N HIS A 14 -13.14 -20.79 15.81
CA HIS A 14 -13.18 -20.33 14.42
C HIS A 14 -14.18 -19.18 14.24
N HIS A 15 -15.40 -19.34 14.76
CA HIS A 15 -16.42 -18.30 14.66
C HIS A 15 -16.02 -17.01 15.39
N GLN A 16 -15.40 -17.13 16.57
CA GLN A 16 -14.87 -15.97 17.31
C GLN A 16 -13.74 -15.26 16.54
N PHE A 17 -12.81 -16.00 15.94
CA PHE A 17 -11.76 -15.44 15.09
C PHE A 17 -12.33 -14.73 13.88
N VAL A 18 -13.29 -15.34 13.17
CA VAL A 18 -13.95 -14.72 12.01
C VAL A 18 -14.67 -13.43 12.39
N ALA A 19 -15.44 -13.43 13.49
CA ALA A 19 -16.13 -12.24 13.98
C ALA A 19 -15.13 -11.13 14.34
N SER A 20 -14.05 -11.48 15.05
CA SER A 20 -13.03 -10.54 15.48
C SER A 20 -12.29 -9.92 14.28
N TYR A 21 -11.84 -10.73 13.32
CA TYR A 21 -11.14 -10.23 12.13
C TYR A 21 -12.03 -9.38 11.23
N ASN A 22 -13.32 -9.72 11.10
CA ASN A 22 -14.28 -8.87 10.38
C ASN A 22 -14.41 -7.49 11.03
N SER A 23 -14.60 -7.44 12.35
CA SER A 23 -14.74 -6.18 13.09
C SER A 23 -13.45 -5.37 13.08
N SER A 24 -12.30 -6.01 13.29
CA SER A 24 -11.00 -5.34 13.26
C SER A 24 -10.65 -4.80 11.87
N LEU A 25 -10.89 -5.56 10.80
CA LEU A 25 -10.64 -5.08 9.44
C LEU A 25 -11.49 -3.84 9.13
N MET A 26 -12.78 -3.87 9.49
CA MET A 26 -13.67 -2.71 9.30
C MET A 26 -13.20 -1.49 10.09
N TYR A 27 -12.77 -1.69 11.33
CA TYR A 27 -12.20 -0.61 12.14
C TYR A 27 -10.93 -0.02 11.50
N GLN A 28 -10.00 -0.85 11.01
CA GLN A 28 -8.79 -0.36 10.35
C GLN A 28 -9.11 0.40 9.05
N LEU A 29 -10.07 -0.08 8.26
CA LEU A 29 -10.54 0.63 7.07
C LEU A 29 -11.06 2.02 7.43
N GLN A 30 -11.95 2.13 8.42
CA GLN A 30 -12.48 3.41 8.88
C GLN A 30 -11.39 4.34 9.41
N LYS A 31 -10.42 3.80 10.13
CA LYS A 31 -9.28 4.57 10.65
C LYS A 31 -8.40 5.12 9.54
N VAL A 32 -8.07 4.32 8.53
CA VAL A 32 -7.30 4.77 7.35
C VAL A 32 -8.07 5.85 6.57
N LEU A 33 -9.38 5.70 6.39
CA LEU A 33 -10.21 6.72 5.74
C LEU A 33 -10.21 8.05 6.49
N TYR A 34 -10.32 7.99 7.82
CA TYR A 34 -10.24 9.18 8.67
C TYR A 34 -8.90 9.90 8.48
N LEU A 35 -7.79 9.18 8.60
CA LEU A 35 -6.44 9.74 8.42
C LEU A 35 -6.21 10.28 7.01
N THR A 36 -6.74 9.61 5.98
CA THR A 36 -6.67 10.06 4.60
C THR A 36 -7.35 11.41 4.44
N LYS A 37 -8.57 11.57 4.96
CA LYS A 37 -9.32 12.85 4.93
C LYS A 37 -8.61 13.97 5.71
N GLU A 38 -7.96 13.63 6.82
CA GLU A 38 -7.15 14.62 7.56
C GLU A 38 -5.98 15.13 6.70
N VAL A 39 -5.21 14.22 6.09
CA VAL A 39 -4.07 14.60 5.23
C VAL A 39 -4.55 15.40 4.02
N GLU A 40 -5.64 15.00 3.37
CA GLU A 40 -6.26 15.74 2.27
C GLU A 40 -6.61 17.18 2.66
N THR A 41 -7.20 17.36 3.85
CA THR A 41 -7.58 18.68 4.36
C THR A 41 -6.34 19.57 4.53
N TYR A 42 -5.26 19.03 5.10
CA TYR A 42 -4.00 19.77 5.24
C TYR A 42 -3.35 20.10 3.89
N LEU A 43 -3.42 19.21 2.91
CA LEU A 43 -2.91 19.48 1.56
C LEU A 43 -3.73 20.57 0.86
N ASP A 44 -5.06 20.55 0.99
CA ASP A 44 -5.91 21.59 0.41
C ASP A 44 -5.65 22.95 1.08
N ILE A 45 -5.41 22.99 2.40
CA ILE A 45 -4.94 24.20 3.10
C ILE A 45 -3.59 24.67 2.55
N GLN A 46 -2.64 23.75 2.37
CA GLN A 46 -1.31 24.07 1.85
C GLN A 46 -1.36 24.56 0.39
N SER A 47 -2.26 24.01 -0.42
CA SER A 47 -2.47 24.45 -1.80
C SER A 47 -2.98 25.89 -1.88
N ASN A 48 -3.84 26.29 -0.95
CA ASN A 48 -4.39 27.66 -0.88
C ASN A 48 -3.47 28.66 -0.17
N SER A 49 -2.44 28.17 0.52
CA SER A 49 -1.43 29.02 1.15
C SER A 49 -0.60 29.75 0.08
N SER A 50 0.02 30.88 0.42
CA SER A 50 1.06 31.52 -0.41
C SER A 50 2.47 30.98 -0.10
N ARG A 51 2.63 30.20 0.97
CA ARG A 51 3.93 29.72 1.45
C ARG A 51 4.43 28.51 0.66
N TRP A 52 5.75 28.41 0.53
CA TRP A 52 6.47 27.30 -0.11
C TRP A 52 6.93 26.23 0.90
N TYR A 53 6.51 26.37 2.16
CA TYR A 53 6.87 25.50 3.26
C TYR A 53 5.61 25.09 4.05
N ILE A 54 5.69 23.93 4.69
CA ILE A 54 4.70 23.40 5.63
C ILE A 54 5.15 23.79 7.03
N ASP A 55 4.39 24.68 7.65
CA ASP A 55 4.69 25.18 9.00
C ASP A 55 3.88 24.46 10.09
N ASP A 56 2.84 23.71 9.70
CA ASP A 56 2.00 22.96 10.63
C ASP A 56 2.51 21.52 10.80
N PRO A 57 3.08 21.16 11.97
CA PRO A 57 3.61 19.82 12.20
C PRO A 57 2.53 18.74 12.22
N ARG A 58 1.24 19.11 12.33
CA ARG A 58 0.14 18.14 12.34
C ARG A 58 0.02 17.39 11.02
N LEU A 59 0.37 18.01 9.89
CA LEU A 59 0.44 17.28 8.61
C LEU A 59 1.45 16.13 8.70
N SER A 60 2.63 16.37 9.27
CA SER A 60 3.62 15.31 9.48
C SER A 60 3.08 14.18 10.33
N TYR A 61 2.46 14.50 11.47
CA TYR A 61 1.92 13.48 12.35
C TYR A 61 0.77 12.70 11.70
N SER A 62 -0.13 13.37 10.97
CA SER A 62 -1.23 12.70 10.27
C SER A 62 -0.70 11.81 9.14
N LEU A 63 0.32 12.24 8.41
CA LEU A 63 0.94 11.45 7.35
C LEU A 63 1.69 10.23 7.90
N ASP A 64 2.49 10.39 8.95
CA ASP A 64 3.19 9.28 9.60
C ASP A 64 2.18 8.24 10.12
N ASN A 65 1.09 8.71 10.74
CA ASN A 65 0.00 7.85 11.17
C ASN A 65 -0.67 7.16 9.99
N LEU A 66 -0.94 7.85 8.88
CA LEU A 66 -1.52 7.24 7.68
C LEU A 66 -0.62 6.11 7.16
N ILE A 67 0.66 6.38 6.94
CA ILE A 67 1.65 5.41 6.44
C ILE A 67 1.72 4.17 7.34
N ASN A 68 1.80 4.37 8.66
CA ASN A 68 1.81 3.27 9.61
C ASN A 68 0.50 2.47 9.58
N ASN A 69 -0.65 3.14 9.56
CA ASN A 69 -1.94 2.47 9.58
C ASN A 69 -2.28 1.76 8.26
N LEU A 70 -1.70 2.15 7.13
CA LEU A 70 -1.78 1.38 5.88
C LEU A 70 -1.06 0.03 5.99
N SER A 71 0.09 0.00 6.66
CA SER A 71 0.79 -1.25 6.95
C SER A 71 -0.07 -2.13 7.87
N VAL A 72 -0.60 -1.56 8.96
CA VAL A 72 -1.49 -2.26 9.89
C VAL A 72 -2.73 -2.82 9.16
N LEU A 73 -3.39 -2.01 8.32
CA LEU A 73 -4.55 -2.44 7.52
C LEU A 73 -4.20 -3.65 6.65
N THR A 74 -3.03 -3.67 6.02
CA THR A 74 -2.56 -4.79 5.21
C THR A 74 -2.38 -6.06 6.05
N GLU A 75 -1.87 -5.95 7.28
CA GLU A 75 -1.74 -7.11 8.18
C GLU A 75 -3.10 -7.67 8.61
N TYR A 76 -4.07 -6.80 8.91
CA TYR A 76 -5.43 -7.23 9.25
C TYR A 76 -6.14 -7.85 8.05
N TYR A 77 -5.92 -7.32 6.85
CA TYR A 77 -6.44 -7.89 5.61
C TYR A 77 -5.82 -9.27 5.32
N HIS A 78 -4.51 -9.43 5.52
CA HIS A 78 -3.85 -10.74 5.43
C HIS A 78 -4.48 -11.78 6.35
N GLY A 79 -4.68 -11.43 7.63
CA GLY A 79 -5.34 -12.31 8.58
C GLY A 79 -6.80 -12.59 8.21
N TRP A 80 -7.52 -11.59 7.70
CA TRP A 80 -8.88 -11.77 7.21
C TRP A 80 -8.95 -12.74 6.01
N ILE A 81 -8.01 -12.70 5.08
CA ILE A 81 -7.94 -13.67 3.97
C ILE A 81 -7.79 -15.10 4.53
N ILE A 82 -6.85 -15.29 5.45
CA ILE A 82 -6.55 -16.61 6.03
C ILE A 82 -7.77 -17.15 6.79
N PHE A 83 -8.34 -16.35 7.70
CA PHE A 83 -9.35 -16.83 8.63
C PHE A 83 -10.79 -16.73 8.12
N CYS A 84 -11.13 -15.69 7.36
CA CYS A 84 -12.50 -15.40 6.94
C CYS A 84 -12.77 -15.77 5.47
N HIS A 85 -11.84 -15.44 4.56
CA HIS A 85 -12.06 -15.69 3.13
C HIS A 85 -11.79 -17.13 2.74
N ILE A 86 -10.58 -17.62 3.04
CA ILE A 86 -10.18 -18.99 2.73
C ILE A 86 -10.69 -19.89 3.84
N GLY A 87 -10.35 -19.56 5.09
CA GLY A 87 -10.67 -20.35 6.26
C GLY A 87 -9.58 -21.37 6.59
N THR A 88 -9.46 -21.67 7.87
CA THR A 88 -8.53 -22.66 8.41
C THR A 88 -9.13 -23.37 9.63
N THR A 89 -8.67 -24.60 9.85
CA THR A 89 -8.93 -25.41 11.03
C THR A 89 -7.94 -25.13 12.18
N VAL A 90 -6.90 -24.31 11.96
CA VAL A 90 -5.85 -24.01 12.94
C VAL A 90 -5.60 -22.51 13.06
N HIS A 91 -5.93 -21.95 14.22
CA HIS A 91 -5.76 -20.52 14.51
C HIS A 91 -4.44 -20.24 15.22
N LYS A 92 -3.49 -19.67 14.47
CA LYS A 92 -2.18 -19.24 14.98
C LYS A 92 -2.00 -17.75 14.77
N LYS A 93 -1.10 -17.12 15.52
CA LYS A 93 -0.68 -15.74 15.27
C LYS A 93 -0.28 -15.58 13.81
N VAL A 94 -0.93 -14.65 13.12
CA VAL A 94 -0.60 -14.25 11.76
C VAL A 94 0.65 -13.37 11.82
N LYS A 95 1.60 -13.63 10.94
CA LYS A 95 2.74 -12.75 10.70
C LYS A 95 2.69 -12.38 9.23
N TYR A 96 2.47 -11.10 8.96
CA TYR A 96 2.58 -10.58 7.60
C TYR A 96 4.04 -10.26 7.32
N THR A 97 4.51 -10.71 6.17
CA THR A 97 5.76 -10.25 5.58
C THR A 97 5.37 -9.69 4.23
N LEU A 98 5.95 -8.56 3.85
CA LEU A 98 5.68 -7.97 2.55
C LEU A 98 6.03 -8.97 1.46
N VAL A 99 5.05 -9.23 0.61
CA VAL A 99 5.16 -10.23 -0.44
C VAL A 99 5.71 -9.56 -1.69
N LYS A 100 6.82 -10.10 -2.21
CA LYS A 100 7.40 -9.64 -3.47
C LYS A 100 6.99 -10.59 -4.58
N ASN A 101 6.67 -10.06 -5.74
CA ASN A 101 6.47 -10.87 -6.95
C ASN A 101 7.81 -11.21 -7.58
N ASP A 102 8.54 -12.11 -6.92
CA ASP A 102 9.81 -12.64 -7.37
C ASP A 102 9.80 -14.17 -7.32
N SER A 103 10.96 -14.79 -7.54
CA SER A 103 11.12 -16.24 -7.52
C SER A 103 10.80 -16.88 -6.16
N GLU A 104 10.71 -16.11 -5.06
CA GLU A 104 10.43 -16.63 -3.72
C GLU A 104 8.92 -16.61 -3.37
N LEU A 105 8.09 -16.00 -4.22
CA LEU A 105 6.65 -15.85 -3.99
C LEU A 105 5.96 -17.20 -3.70
N ASP A 106 6.20 -18.20 -4.53
CA ASP A 106 5.57 -19.51 -4.38
C ASP A 106 5.96 -20.18 -3.06
N THR A 107 7.25 -20.12 -2.70
CA THR A 107 7.77 -20.63 -1.43
C THR A 107 7.11 -19.95 -0.24
N TYR A 108 6.97 -18.63 -0.28
CA TYR A 108 6.31 -17.86 0.79
C TYR A 108 4.85 -18.27 0.98
N ILE A 109 4.10 -18.46 -0.11
CA ILE A 109 2.71 -18.90 -0.06
C ILE A 109 2.62 -20.31 0.54
N GLU A 110 3.50 -21.22 0.13
CA GLU A 110 3.55 -22.59 0.67
C GLU A 110 3.81 -22.60 2.18
N GLU A 111 4.70 -21.73 2.67
CA GLU A 111 4.97 -21.58 4.11
C GLU A 111 3.73 -21.10 4.89
N ILE A 112 3.00 -20.11 4.37
CA ILE A 112 1.74 -19.65 4.98
C ILE A 112 0.75 -20.80 5.03
N PHE A 113 0.55 -21.49 3.90
CA PHE A 113 -0.43 -22.55 3.78
C PHE A 113 -0.13 -23.69 4.73
N LYS A 114 1.14 -24.08 4.83
CA LYS A 114 1.61 -25.09 5.79
C LYS A 114 1.41 -24.64 7.22
N ARG A 115 1.78 -23.40 7.56
CA ARG A 115 1.69 -22.88 8.93
C ARG A 115 0.26 -22.83 9.44
N HIS A 116 -0.66 -22.42 8.58
CA HIS A 116 -2.07 -22.24 8.87
C HIS A 116 -2.94 -23.41 8.39
N SER A 117 -2.36 -24.56 8.01
CA SER A 117 -3.13 -25.74 7.55
C SER A 117 -4.16 -25.42 6.45
N ILE A 118 -3.85 -24.48 5.55
CA ILE A 118 -4.72 -24.09 4.44
C ILE A 118 -4.69 -25.17 3.35
N GLY A 119 -5.84 -25.45 2.74
CA GLY A 119 -5.95 -26.45 1.69
C GLY A 119 -5.96 -27.90 2.20
N ILE A 120 -5.98 -28.09 3.52
CA ILE A 120 -6.06 -29.41 4.18
C ILE A 120 -7.47 -29.57 4.75
N LEU A 121 -8.18 -30.60 4.28
CA LEU A 121 -9.48 -31.02 4.81
C LEU A 121 -9.29 -32.18 5.78
N GLN A 122 -10.06 -32.22 6.87
CA GLN A 122 -10.07 -33.36 7.78
C GLN A 122 -10.65 -34.59 7.10
N ASN A 123 -11.67 -34.40 6.26
CA ASN A 123 -12.19 -35.42 5.35
C ASN A 123 -11.35 -35.42 4.06
N LYS A 124 -10.55 -36.48 3.84
CA LYS A 124 -9.52 -36.57 2.78
C LYS A 124 -10.05 -36.58 1.32
N GLU A 125 -11.31 -36.26 1.10
CA GLU A 125 -11.88 -36.18 -0.24
C GLU A 125 -11.43 -34.88 -0.94
N ASN A 126 -10.97 -34.97 -2.19
CA ASN A 126 -10.65 -33.83 -3.06
C ASN A 126 -9.64 -32.80 -2.52
N THR A 127 -8.77 -33.18 -1.57
CA THR A 127 -7.79 -32.26 -0.94
C THR A 127 -6.89 -31.55 -1.98
N GLY A 128 -6.47 -32.24 -3.04
CA GLY A 128 -5.64 -31.63 -4.09
C GLY A 128 -6.35 -30.55 -4.91
N ALA A 129 -7.63 -30.75 -5.24
CA ALA A 129 -8.44 -29.76 -5.94
C ALA A 129 -8.75 -28.56 -5.02
N TYR A 130 -9.05 -28.83 -3.75
CA TYR A 130 -9.29 -27.79 -2.74
C TYR A 130 -8.05 -26.93 -2.51
N TYR A 131 -6.86 -27.53 -2.35
CA TYR A 131 -5.60 -26.80 -2.22
C TYR A 131 -5.36 -25.84 -3.39
N LYS A 132 -5.52 -26.32 -4.63
CA LYS A 132 -5.38 -25.47 -5.84
C LYS A 132 -6.36 -24.30 -5.82
N LYS A 133 -7.62 -24.54 -5.42
CA LYS A 133 -8.62 -23.48 -5.27
C LYS A 133 -8.22 -22.45 -4.21
N CYS A 134 -7.74 -22.89 -3.05
CA CYS A 134 -7.24 -22.00 -2.00
C CYS A 134 -6.05 -21.16 -2.48
N LYS A 135 -5.09 -21.77 -3.19
CA LYS A 135 -3.91 -21.06 -3.73
C LYS A 135 -4.32 -20.00 -4.75
N ALA A 136 -5.21 -20.34 -5.69
CA ALA A 136 -5.73 -19.39 -6.67
C ALA A 136 -6.46 -18.21 -6.02
N GLU A 137 -7.31 -18.48 -5.02
CA GLU A 137 -8.04 -17.42 -4.31
C GLU A 137 -7.15 -16.57 -3.42
N PHE A 138 -6.11 -17.16 -2.81
CA PHE A 138 -5.09 -16.40 -2.09
C PHE A 138 -4.37 -15.45 -3.04
N MET A 139 -3.91 -15.94 -4.19
CA MET A 139 -3.26 -15.12 -5.22
C MET A 139 -4.15 -13.98 -5.71
N ARG A 140 -5.43 -14.27 -5.98
CA ARG A 140 -6.40 -13.25 -6.39
C ARG A 140 -6.62 -12.18 -5.32
N ALA A 141 -6.60 -12.55 -4.04
CA ALA A 141 -6.71 -11.61 -2.93
C ALA A 141 -5.46 -10.74 -2.76
N TYR A 142 -4.31 -11.25 -3.20
CA TYR A 142 -3.02 -10.61 -3.06
C TYR A 142 -2.57 -9.83 -4.29
N GLU A 143 -3.21 -9.99 -5.44
CA GLU A 143 -2.77 -9.43 -6.73
C GLU A 143 -2.32 -7.96 -6.66
N TYR A 144 -3.05 -7.11 -5.95
CA TYR A 144 -2.72 -5.68 -5.79
C TYR A 144 -1.65 -5.38 -4.70
N LEU A 145 -1.34 -6.34 -3.84
CA LEU A 145 -0.28 -6.28 -2.81
C LEU A 145 1.06 -6.84 -3.30
N LEU A 146 1.05 -7.77 -4.26
CA LEU A 146 2.24 -8.51 -4.72
C LEU A 146 3.24 -7.65 -5.49
N THR A 147 2.80 -6.52 -6.07
CA THR A 147 3.66 -5.64 -6.86
C THR A 147 3.26 -4.17 -6.74
N GLY A 148 4.26 -3.31 -6.66
CA GLY A 148 4.13 -1.91 -7.03
C GLY A 148 3.91 -0.95 -5.87
N LYS A 149 2.98 0.00 -6.04
CA LYS A 149 2.94 1.24 -5.26
C LYS A 149 2.80 1.07 -3.74
N ALA A 150 2.11 0.02 -3.29
CA ALA A 150 1.94 -0.28 -1.86
C ALA A 150 3.25 -0.72 -1.18
N HIS A 151 4.18 -1.33 -1.93
CA HIS A 151 5.52 -1.70 -1.44
C HIS A 151 6.30 -0.48 -0.96
N GLU A 152 6.22 0.61 -1.71
CA GLU A 152 6.93 1.87 -1.42
C GLU A 152 6.49 2.45 -0.08
N VAL A 153 5.18 2.47 0.18
CA VAL A 153 4.63 2.93 1.46
C VAL A 153 5.09 2.06 2.63
N TYR A 154 5.22 0.75 2.43
CA TYR A 154 5.74 -0.14 3.47
C TYR A 154 7.23 0.11 3.76
N VAL A 155 8.04 0.36 2.72
CA VAL A 155 9.46 0.70 2.87
C VAL A 155 9.60 2.01 3.64
N ILE A 156 8.78 3.01 3.31
CA ILE A 156 8.72 4.29 4.03
C ILE A 156 8.29 4.07 5.49
N ASN A 157 7.29 3.23 5.75
CA ASN A 157 6.87 2.90 7.13
C ASN A 157 8.02 2.30 7.95
N ASN A 158 8.80 1.39 7.38
CA ASN A 158 9.93 0.81 8.11
C ASN A 158 11.03 1.83 8.39
N PHE A 159 11.27 2.76 7.47
CA PHE A 159 12.18 3.87 7.71
C PHE A 159 11.69 4.77 8.86
N LEU A 160 10.42 5.16 8.84
CA LEU A 160 9.78 6.05 9.83
C LEU A 160 9.77 5.51 11.26
N LYS A 161 9.84 4.18 11.44
CA LYS A 161 9.90 3.56 12.78
C LYS A 161 11.17 3.91 13.54
N HIS A 162 12.23 4.29 12.84
CA HIS A 162 13.55 4.52 13.41
C HIS A 162 14.13 5.90 13.06
N ASN A 163 13.51 6.61 12.10
CA ASN A 163 14.04 7.85 11.55
C ASN A 163 12.90 8.85 11.29
N ALA A 164 13.20 10.13 11.33
CA ALA A 164 12.27 11.17 10.90
C ALA A 164 12.39 11.36 9.37
N ILE A 165 11.27 11.55 8.68
CA ILE A 165 11.28 11.98 7.28
C ILE A 165 11.03 13.49 7.20
N THR A 166 11.75 14.17 6.31
CA THR A 166 11.58 15.60 6.13
C THR A 166 10.47 15.89 5.12
N MET A 167 9.57 16.80 5.46
CA MET A 167 8.45 17.20 4.60
C MET A 167 8.11 18.69 4.72
N LYS A 168 9.09 19.50 5.12
CA LYS A 168 8.90 20.95 5.33
C LYS A 168 8.74 21.72 4.03
N TYR A 169 9.21 21.19 2.91
CA TYR A 169 9.17 21.90 1.62
C TYR A 169 7.94 21.47 0.82
N ALA A 170 7.22 22.48 0.30
CA ALA A 170 6.03 22.31 -0.52
C ALA A 170 6.22 23.16 -1.79
N PRO A 171 6.97 22.63 -2.78
CA PRO A 171 7.24 23.33 -4.02
C PRO A 171 5.92 23.64 -4.75
N LYS A 172 5.91 24.75 -5.48
CA LYS A 172 4.78 25.15 -6.31
C LYS A 172 5.18 25.34 -7.76
N ILE A 173 4.29 24.98 -8.65
CA ILE A 173 4.46 25.11 -10.10
C ILE A 173 3.26 25.80 -10.71
N PHE A 174 3.49 26.61 -11.73
CA PHE A 174 2.42 27.11 -12.57
C PHE A 174 2.23 26.17 -13.75
N ILE A 175 1.01 25.65 -13.92
CA ILE A 175 0.57 24.86 -15.07
C ILE A 175 -0.75 25.48 -15.54
N ASP A 176 -0.82 25.92 -16.80
CA ASP A 176 -2.02 26.52 -17.41
C ASP A 176 -2.69 27.57 -16.50
N ASP A 177 -1.89 28.53 -16.03
CA ASP A 177 -2.26 29.62 -15.10
C ASP A 177 -2.74 29.17 -13.70
N ASN A 178 -2.72 27.87 -13.40
CA ASN A 178 -3.01 27.32 -12.09
C ASN A 178 -1.73 27.07 -11.30
N LEU A 179 -1.69 27.60 -10.07
CA LEU A 179 -0.63 27.32 -9.12
C LEU A 179 -0.92 25.99 -8.42
N ILE A 180 -0.08 24.99 -8.69
CA ILE A 180 -0.17 23.66 -8.08
C ILE A 180 0.90 23.56 -7.00
N SER A 181 0.46 23.25 -5.78
CA SER A 181 1.34 22.93 -4.66
C SER A 181 1.58 21.43 -4.62
N ALA A 182 2.85 21.01 -4.58
CA ALA A 182 3.21 19.60 -4.58
C ALA A 182 4.11 19.22 -3.40
N PRO A 183 3.58 19.20 -2.17
CA PRO A 183 4.29 18.68 -1.02
C PRO A 183 4.77 17.25 -1.22
N TYR A 184 5.98 16.96 -0.73
CA TYR A 184 6.59 15.65 -0.83
C TYR A 184 7.38 15.33 0.43
N ILE A 185 7.46 14.05 0.73
CA ILE A 185 8.40 13.53 1.73
C ILE A 185 9.76 13.33 1.08
N HIS A 186 10.86 13.58 1.78
CA HIS A 186 12.20 13.32 1.25
C HIS A 186 13.18 12.76 2.27
N ILE A 187 14.10 11.96 1.72
CA ILE A 187 15.19 11.30 2.44
C ILE A 187 16.49 11.77 1.80
N ASN A 188 17.50 12.04 2.63
CA ASN A 188 18.79 12.50 2.16
C ASN A 188 19.72 11.32 1.86
N LYS A 189 20.71 11.53 0.98
CA LYS A 189 21.63 10.48 0.54
C LYS A 189 22.35 9.68 1.64
N PRO A 190 22.74 10.18 2.83
CA PRO A 190 23.33 9.27 3.83
C PRO A 190 22.31 8.34 4.51
N GLU A 191 21.01 8.66 4.43
CA GLU A 191 19.92 7.92 5.09
C GLU A 191 19.36 6.79 4.19
N ASP A 192 19.71 6.76 2.91
CA ASP A 192 19.28 5.75 1.95
C ASP A 192 19.72 4.32 2.34
N LEU A 193 20.84 4.19 3.04
CA LEU A 193 21.38 2.95 3.57
C LEU A 193 20.41 2.26 4.54
N LEU A 194 19.52 3.04 5.17
CA LEU A 194 18.51 2.55 6.10
C LEU A 194 17.23 2.09 5.39
N LEU A 195 17.08 2.37 4.10
CA LEU A 195 15.94 1.90 3.31
C LEU A 195 16.14 0.44 2.93
N ASN A 196 15.03 -0.32 2.99
CA ASN A 196 14.95 -1.61 2.31
C ASN A 196 14.95 -1.41 0.79
N ASN A 197 15.31 -2.45 0.03
CA ASN A 197 15.30 -2.39 -1.44
C ASN A 197 13.91 -2.03 -1.98
N SER A 198 13.86 -1.00 -2.81
CA SER A 198 12.63 -0.41 -3.38
C SER A 198 12.96 0.46 -4.59
N ILE A 199 11.94 0.99 -5.27
CA ILE A 199 12.13 2.04 -6.28
C ILE A 199 12.76 3.27 -5.61
N PHE A 200 12.19 3.74 -4.49
CA PHE A 200 12.70 4.90 -3.74
C PHE A 200 14.21 4.78 -3.46
N LYS A 201 14.68 3.64 -2.97
CA LYS A 201 16.11 3.41 -2.69
C LYS A 201 16.94 3.39 -3.98
N SER A 202 16.46 2.71 -5.01
CA SER A 202 17.19 2.56 -6.28
C SER A 202 17.44 3.89 -6.96
N LEU A 203 16.57 4.89 -6.77
CA LEU A 203 16.69 6.22 -7.37
C LEU A 203 17.87 7.06 -6.85
N PHE A 204 18.52 6.70 -5.74
CA PHE A 204 19.71 7.42 -5.25
C PHE A 204 20.97 7.19 -6.11
N ASP A 205 21.03 6.05 -6.80
CA ASP A 205 22.19 5.62 -7.59
C ASP A 205 21.86 5.41 -9.09
N HIS A 206 20.59 5.54 -9.47
CA HIS A 206 20.12 5.36 -10.83
C HIS A 206 20.19 6.67 -11.62
N ASP A 207 20.98 6.68 -12.70
CA ASP A 207 20.96 7.77 -13.66
C ASP A 207 19.75 7.59 -14.59
N LEU A 208 18.75 8.45 -14.45
CA LEU A 208 17.54 8.42 -15.27
C LEU A 208 17.72 9.10 -16.64
N GLU A 209 18.79 9.85 -16.87
CA GLU A 209 19.02 10.56 -18.14
C GLU A 209 19.76 9.70 -19.15
N ASN A 210 20.69 8.86 -18.69
CA ASN A 210 21.51 8.02 -19.57
C ASN A 210 21.05 6.56 -19.66
N ASN A 211 19.98 6.18 -18.94
CA ASN A 211 19.58 4.77 -18.76
C ASN A 211 20.73 3.83 -18.32
N ASP A 212 21.80 4.41 -17.77
CA ASP A 212 23.00 3.69 -17.36
C ASP A 212 22.94 3.47 -15.86
N THR A 213 22.87 2.19 -15.47
CA THR A 213 23.01 1.80 -14.08
C THR A 213 24.48 1.73 -13.74
N SER A 214 24.95 2.62 -12.86
CA SER A 214 26.31 2.55 -12.29
C SER A 214 26.59 1.24 -11.54
N SER A 215 25.53 0.53 -11.11
CA SER A 215 25.62 -0.84 -10.56
C SER A 215 25.09 -1.88 -11.56
N ASN A 216 25.94 -2.85 -11.90
CA ASN A 216 25.70 -3.87 -12.91
C ASN A 216 24.70 -4.98 -12.47
N THR A 217 23.85 -4.70 -11.49
CA THR A 217 22.88 -5.65 -10.95
C THR A 217 21.48 -5.28 -11.43
N LYS A 218 21.05 -5.91 -12.53
CA LYS A 218 19.64 -5.96 -12.93
C LYS A 218 18.83 -6.56 -11.77
N ASN A 219 18.22 -5.69 -10.98
CA ASN A 219 17.27 -6.08 -9.95
C ASN A 219 15.86 -5.69 -10.39
N TYR A 220 14.85 -6.35 -9.83
CA TYR A 220 13.43 -6.13 -10.16
C TYR A 220 13.01 -4.65 -10.14
N TYR A 221 13.52 -3.83 -9.21
CA TYR A 221 13.14 -2.42 -9.09
C TYR A 221 13.75 -1.56 -10.19
N THR A 222 15.00 -1.83 -10.59
CA THR A 222 15.65 -1.18 -11.73
C THR A 222 14.89 -1.47 -13.03
N GLU A 223 14.47 -2.72 -13.26
CA GLU A 223 13.65 -3.07 -14.42
C GLU A 223 12.29 -2.35 -14.41
N LEU A 224 11.68 -2.22 -13.24
CA LEU A 224 10.43 -1.49 -13.07
C LEU A 224 10.59 0.03 -13.31
N ILE A 225 11.71 0.62 -12.87
CA ILE A 225 12.06 2.02 -13.18
C ILE A 225 12.16 2.19 -14.69
N ASN A 226 13.03 1.41 -15.35
CA ASN A 226 13.31 1.55 -16.78
C ASN A 226 12.07 1.31 -17.66
N SER A 227 11.14 0.45 -17.22
CA SER A 227 9.91 0.15 -17.98
C SER A 227 8.77 1.14 -17.74
N SER A 228 8.81 1.96 -16.70
CA SER A 228 7.68 2.83 -16.31
C SER A 228 8.01 4.30 -16.09
N VAL A 229 9.29 4.68 -16.15
CA VAL A 229 9.73 6.06 -15.92
C VAL A 229 9.18 7.00 -17.00
N LYS A 230 8.57 8.09 -16.53
CA LYS A 230 8.12 9.20 -17.36
C LYS A 230 8.51 10.51 -16.68
N HIS A 231 9.33 11.32 -17.35
CA HIS A 231 9.61 12.68 -16.89
C HIS A 231 8.33 13.52 -16.94
N ILE A 232 8.06 14.26 -15.86
CA ILE A 232 6.87 15.10 -15.72
C ILE A 232 7.25 16.56 -15.98
N CYS A 233 8.10 17.11 -15.11
CA CYS A 233 8.54 18.50 -15.14
C CYS A 233 9.74 18.71 -14.22
N ASN A 234 10.26 19.95 -14.19
CA ASN A 234 11.30 20.37 -13.26
C ASN A 234 10.81 21.55 -12.42
N ILE A 235 11.15 21.56 -11.13
CA ILE A 235 10.92 22.67 -10.21
C ILE A 235 12.27 23.15 -9.68
N GLY A 236 12.82 24.20 -10.27
CA GLY A 236 14.19 24.62 -10.00
C GLY A 236 15.15 23.46 -10.31
N GLY A 237 15.96 23.05 -9.32
CA GLY A 237 16.87 21.92 -9.44
C GLY A 237 16.27 20.54 -9.16
N ILE A 238 14.97 20.45 -8.88
CA ILE A 238 14.29 19.18 -8.57
C ILE A 238 13.62 18.66 -9.83
N LYS A 239 14.00 17.46 -10.26
CA LYS A 239 13.38 16.76 -11.39
C LYS A 239 12.26 15.87 -10.88
N ILE A 240 11.11 15.87 -11.56
CA ILE A 240 9.94 15.09 -11.16
C ILE A 240 9.66 14.02 -12.20
N TYR A 241 9.54 12.78 -11.74
CA TYR A 241 9.27 11.61 -12.57
C TYR A 241 8.04 10.87 -12.05
N ASN A 242 7.17 10.42 -12.95
CA ASN A 242 6.19 9.40 -12.66
C ASN A 242 6.84 8.03 -12.89
N ILE A 243 6.89 7.19 -11.86
CA ILE A 243 7.42 5.82 -11.96
C ILE A 243 6.40 4.90 -11.34
N ASN A 244 5.93 3.93 -12.11
CA ASN A 244 4.88 3.01 -11.71
C ASN A 244 3.63 3.71 -11.12
N GLY A 245 3.27 4.88 -11.67
CA GLY A 245 2.12 5.66 -11.23
C GLY A 245 2.31 6.41 -9.90
N LEU A 246 3.54 6.63 -9.45
CA LEU A 246 3.90 7.47 -8.31
C LEU A 246 4.83 8.61 -8.74
N ASP A 247 4.63 9.80 -8.17
CA ASP A 247 5.42 10.99 -8.48
C ASP A 247 6.61 11.10 -7.52
N TYR A 248 7.80 10.91 -8.06
CA TYR A 248 9.08 11.00 -7.37
C TYR A 248 9.76 12.34 -7.63
N PHE A 249 10.35 12.91 -6.60
CA PHE A 249 11.09 14.17 -6.60
C PHE A 249 12.57 13.85 -6.45
N ILE A 250 13.39 14.17 -7.44
CA ILE A 250 14.79 13.75 -7.49
C ILE A 250 15.68 14.98 -7.62
N SER A 251 16.70 15.03 -6.77
CA SER A 251 17.76 16.03 -6.76
C SER A 251 19.10 15.34 -6.53
N ASP A 252 20.20 16.08 -6.63
CA ASP A 252 21.56 15.52 -6.50
C ASP A 252 21.81 14.81 -5.15
N SER A 253 21.10 15.21 -4.09
CA SER A 253 21.33 14.71 -2.73
C SER A 253 20.09 14.16 -2.02
N THR A 254 18.90 14.26 -2.64
CA THR A 254 17.65 13.81 -2.04
C THR A 254 16.74 13.13 -3.06
N VAL A 255 16.04 12.10 -2.59
CA VAL A 255 14.92 11.47 -3.30
C VAL A 255 13.69 11.64 -2.42
N GLY A 256 12.57 11.95 -3.06
CA GLY A 256 11.30 12.15 -2.41
C GLY A 256 10.13 11.52 -3.14
N LEU A 257 9.04 11.35 -2.41
CA LEU A 257 7.76 10.85 -2.91
C LEU A 257 6.66 11.85 -2.58
N SER A 258 5.82 12.17 -3.56
CA SER A 258 4.74 13.14 -3.34
C SER A 258 3.74 12.65 -2.29
N ILE A 259 3.21 13.56 -1.47
CA ILE A 259 2.18 13.21 -0.48
C ILE A 259 0.88 12.77 -1.18
N GLU A 260 0.53 13.39 -2.32
CA GLU A 260 -0.61 12.98 -3.15
C GLU A 260 -0.46 11.56 -3.72
N SER A 261 0.76 11.12 -4.03
CA SER A 261 1.03 9.73 -4.42
C SER A 261 0.80 8.76 -3.26
N ILE A 262 1.16 9.12 -2.02
CA ILE A 262 0.84 8.31 -0.83
C ILE A 262 -0.67 8.24 -0.62
N LEU A 263 -1.39 9.36 -0.78
CA LEU A 263 -2.86 9.38 -0.71
C LEU A 263 -3.50 8.50 -1.80
N GLN A 264 -2.99 8.57 -3.03
CA GLN A 264 -3.46 7.72 -4.12
C GLN A 264 -3.32 6.24 -3.77
N VAL A 265 -2.17 5.82 -3.26
CA VAL A 265 -1.96 4.43 -2.80
C VAL A 265 -2.91 4.08 -1.67
N SER A 266 -3.14 5.00 -0.74
CA SER A 266 -4.07 4.81 0.38
C SER A 266 -5.49 4.52 -0.11
N HIS A 267 -5.97 5.31 -1.06
CA HIS A 267 -7.28 5.14 -1.69
C HIS A 267 -7.36 3.84 -2.50
N GLU A 268 -6.38 3.58 -3.37
CA GLU A 268 -6.31 2.38 -4.20
C GLU A 268 -6.31 1.11 -3.34
N LEU A 269 -5.50 1.07 -2.27
CA LEU A 269 -5.42 -0.05 -1.33
C LEU A 269 -6.75 -0.28 -0.61
N THR A 270 -7.31 0.78 -0.02
CA THR A 270 -8.55 0.70 0.75
C THR A 270 -9.71 0.28 -0.15
N CYS A 271 -9.80 0.82 -1.37
CA CYS A 271 -10.83 0.46 -2.36
C CYS A 271 -10.72 -1.01 -2.77
N SER A 272 -9.50 -1.49 -3.02
CA SER A 272 -9.24 -2.87 -3.44
C SER A 272 -9.62 -3.86 -2.34
N ILE A 273 -9.24 -3.58 -1.10
CA ILE A 273 -9.65 -4.39 0.07
C ILE A 273 -11.17 -4.42 0.19
N VAL A 274 -11.81 -3.26 0.16
CA VAL A 274 -13.26 -3.14 0.35
C VAL A 274 -14.01 -3.91 -0.73
N LYS A 275 -13.68 -3.69 -2.01
CA LYS A 275 -14.28 -4.42 -3.14
C LYS A 275 -14.09 -5.92 -3.02
N PHE A 276 -12.89 -6.36 -2.65
CA PHE A 276 -12.62 -7.78 -2.47
C PHE A 276 -13.47 -8.39 -1.35
N VAL A 277 -13.54 -7.72 -0.21
CA VAL A 277 -14.34 -8.15 0.96
C VAL A 277 -15.84 -8.18 0.61
N SER A 278 -16.36 -7.16 -0.10
CA SER A 278 -17.76 -7.12 -0.56
C SER A 278 -18.12 -8.30 -1.43
N ASN A 279 -17.30 -8.57 -2.45
CA ASN A 279 -17.54 -9.66 -3.39
C ASN A 279 -17.45 -11.04 -2.71
N SER A 280 -16.87 -11.10 -1.51
CA SER A 280 -16.66 -12.33 -0.76
C SER A 280 -17.72 -12.57 0.34
N LEU A 281 -18.57 -11.58 0.64
CA LEU A 281 -19.61 -11.64 1.67
C LEU A 281 -21.00 -11.59 1.01
N ASP A 282 -21.76 -12.68 1.04
CA ASP A 282 -23.14 -12.81 0.49
C ASP A 282 -24.23 -12.01 1.25
N TYR A 283 -23.89 -10.96 2.01
CA TYR A 283 -24.82 -10.26 2.90
C TYR A 283 -25.19 -8.84 2.45
N THR A 284 -26.46 -8.66 2.10
CA THR A 284 -27.11 -7.39 1.68
C THR A 284 -27.07 -6.27 2.72
N SER A 285 -26.93 -6.57 4.02
CA SER A 285 -26.96 -5.54 5.09
C SER A 285 -25.62 -4.82 5.33
N LYS A 286 -24.48 -5.39 4.87
CA LYS A 286 -23.16 -4.74 4.92
C LYS A 286 -22.88 -3.87 3.69
N ASN A 287 -23.74 -3.91 2.67
CA ASN A 287 -23.56 -3.15 1.44
C ASN A 287 -23.57 -1.64 1.70
N ASN A 288 -24.46 -1.09 2.53
CA ASN A 288 -24.51 0.37 2.73
C ASN A 288 -23.24 0.94 3.39
N GLN A 289 -22.68 0.27 4.39
CA GLN A 289 -21.43 0.73 5.02
C GLN A 289 -20.25 0.67 4.05
N ILE A 290 -20.18 -0.40 3.26
CA ILE A 290 -19.14 -0.59 2.25
C ILE A 290 -19.28 0.43 1.12
N THR A 291 -20.50 0.65 0.60
CA THR A 291 -20.78 1.65 -0.42
C THR A 291 -20.39 3.04 0.07
N ASN A 292 -20.76 3.41 1.30
CA ASN A 292 -20.36 4.70 1.90
C ASN A 292 -18.83 4.85 2.02
N ILE A 293 -18.11 3.74 2.29
CA ILE A 293 -16.65 3.72 2.31
C ILE A 293 -16.11 3.95 0.88
N ILE A 294 -16.61 3.22 -0.12
CA ILE A 294 -16.18 3.38 -1.52
C ILE A 294 -16.47 4.80 -2.02
N GLU A 295 -17.65 5.34 -1.73
CA GLU A 295 -18.02 6.72 -2.05
C GLU A 295 -17.09 7.72 -1.35
N SER A 296 -16.78 7.51 -0.06
CA SER A 296 -15.83 8.35 0.68
C SER A 296 -14.43 8.33 0.09
N ILE A 297 -13.97 7.17 -0.41
CA ILE A 297 -12.67 7.00 -1.06
C ILE A 297 -12.65 7.71 -2.41
N THR A 298 -13.74 7.57 -3.18
CA THR A 298 -13.80 8.05 -4.57
C THR A 298 -14.23 9.50 -4.71
N ALA A 299 -14.73 10.12 -3.63
CA ALA A 299 -15.20 11.50 -3.60
C ALA A 299 -14.10 12.53 -3.94
N ARG A 300 -12.86 12.31 -3.47
CA ARG A 300 -11.71 13.15 -3.83
C ARG A 300 -10.77 12.36 -4.73
N LYS A 301 -10.59 12.82 -5.97
CA LYS A 301 -9.52 12.30 -6.82
C LYS A 301 -8.18 12.89 -6.35
N PRO A 302 -7.13 12.07 -6.18
CA PRO A 302 -5.80 12.57 -5.88
C PRO A 302 -5.34 13.60 -6.92
N LYS A 303 -4.74 14.68 -6.42
CA LYS A 303 -4.28 15.82 -7.22
C LYS A 303 -2.78 15.68 -7.53
N THR A 304 -2.40 14.52 -8.05
CA THR A 304 -1.01 14.24 -8.45
C THR A 304 -0.59 15.16 -9.59
N ILE A 305 0.71 15.46 -9.73
CA ILE A 305 1.15 16.40 -10.76
C ILE A 305 0.80 15.85 -12.14
N ASN A 306 0.97 14.54 -12.34
CA ASN A 306 0.60 13.88 -13.59
C ASN A 306 -0.92 13.85 -13.87
N SER A 307 -1.79 14.05 -12.87
CA SER A 307 -3.25 14.16 -13.10
C SER A 307 -3.73 15.59 -13.36
N LEU A 308 -2.87 16.57 -13.08
CA LEU A 308 -3.14 18.00 -13.26
C LEU A 308 -2.48 18.61 -14.50
N LEU A 309 -1.64 17.83 -15.19
CA LEU A 309 -1.07 18.07 -16.52
C LEU A 309 -1.92 17.40 -17.60
#